data_AF-A0A6A7KYP0-F1
#
_entry.id   AF-A0A6A7KYP0-F1
#
_cell.length_a   1.000
_cell.length_b   1.000
_cell.length_c   1.000
_cell.angle_alpha   90.00
_cell.angle_beta   90.00
_cell.angle_gamma   90.00
#
_symmetry.space_group_name_H-M   'P 1'
#
loop_
_entity.id
_entity.type
_entity.pdbx_description
1 polymer ?
#
loop_
_entity_poly.entity_id
_entity_poly.type
_entity_poly.pdbx_seq_one_letter_code
_entity_poly.pdbx_strand_id
1 'polypeptide(L)'
;MKRPDQRECHREPELVEAIIDGRWPEGCDETLRQHVGDCAVCAEVAEIAPLLNGEHTAACHEAGPPPVGAVWWRLEARARREAMLRATRPILWTQGLAAACVVGLALGVLPLTLEVLGDWDAWLYQSAVLPEVSGVVTSWFAHLDHENIQLALIGCVSVALLIPLALYLALSEE
;
A
#
# COMPACT_ATOMS: atom_id res chain seq x y z
N MET A 1 -9.28 -59.57 13.63
CA MET A 1 -10.30 -58.50 13.77
C MET A 1 -9.55 -57.23 14.17
N LYS A 2 -9.34 -56.31 13.22
CA LYS A 2 -8.49 -55.13 13.37
C LYS A 2 -9.29 -54.09 14.16
N ARG A 3 -8.85 -53.68 15.35
CA ARG A 3 -9.46 -52.55 16.09
C ARG A 3 -9.33 -51.32 15.18
N PRO A 4 -10.44 -50.75 14.66
CA PRO A 4 -10.35 -49.48 13.95
C PRO A 4 -9.85 -48.43 14.95
N ASP A 5 -9.10 -47.47 14.44
CA ASP A 5 -8.53 -46.35 15.18
C ASP A 5 -9.57 -45.77 16.16
N GLN A 6 -9.37 -45.99 17.46
CA GLN A 6 -10.32 -45.62 18.51
C GLN A 6 -10.36 -44.11 18.78
N ARG A 7 -9.61 -43.30 18.02
CA ARG A 7 -9.50 -41.85 18.24
C ARG A 7 -10.35 -41.01 17.30
N GLU A 8 -10.85 -41.56 16.20
CA GLU A 8 -11.56 -40.79 15.18
C GLU A 8 -12.92 -41.41 14.92
N CYS A 9 -13.99 -40.72 15.33
CA CYS A 9 -15.35 -41.13 15.05
C CYS A 9 -15.96 -40.30 13.93
N HIS A 10 -16.54 -40.96 12.91
CA HIS A 10 -17.17 -40.26 11.78
C HIS A 10 -18.37 -39.39 12.20
N ARG A 11 -19.06 -39.71 13.30
CA ARG A 11 -20.23 -38.94 13.78
C ARG A 11 -19.89 -37.89 14.85
N GLU A 12 -18.62 -37.80 15.25
CA GLU A 12 -18.13 -36.74 16.13
C GLU A 12 -18.44 -35.32 15.60
N PRO A 13 -18.17 -34.97 14.32
CA PRO A 13 -18.49 -33.63 13.83
C PRO A 13 -19.98 -33.31 13.88
N GLU A 14 -20.84 -34.31 13.61
CA GLU A 14 -22.31 -34.17 13.69
C GLU A 14 -22.77 -33.89 15.13
N LEU A 15 -22.15 -34.57 16.11
CA LEU A 15 -22.38 -34.31 17.54
C LEU A 15 -21.90 -32.93 17.96
N VAL A 16 -20.69 -32.53 17.56
CA VAL A 16 -20.12 -31.22 17.88
C VAL A 16 -21.00 -30.10 17.31
N GLU A 17 -21.45 -30.22 16.06
CA GLU A 17 -22.37 -29.26 15.44
C GLU A 17 -23.69 -29.17 16.21
N ALA A 18 -24.26 -30.30 16.61
CA ALA A 18 -25.47 -30.32 17.42
C ALA A 18 -25.31 -29.66 18.80
N ILE A 19 -24.13 -29.74 19.40
CA ILE A 19 -23.80 -29.08 20.68
C ILE A 19 -23.61 -27.57 20.48
N ILE A 20 -22.91 -27.16 19.41
CA ILE A 20 -22.72 -25.74 19.05
C ILE A 20 -24.08 -25.07 18.78
N ASP A 21 -24.97 -25.75 18.05
CA ASP A 21 -26.32 -25.28 17.76
C ASP A 21 -27.29 -25.33 18.96
N GLY A 22 -26.85 -25.87 20.11
CA GLY A 22 -27.67 -26.02 21.31
C GLY A 22 -28.82 -27.02 21.17
N ARG A 23 -28.75 -27.94 20.19
CA ARG A 23 -29.76 -28.98 19.96
C ARG A 23 -29.54 -30.23 20.81
N TRP A 24 -28.35 -30.45 21.32
CA TRP A 24 -28.05 -31.61 22.17
C TRP A 24 -28.56 -31.40 23.60
N PRO A 25 -29.22 -32.38 24.26
CA PRO A 25 -29.55 -33.73 23.77
C PRO A 25 -30.96 -33.88 23.18
N GLU A 26 -31.87 -32.95 23.46
CA GLU A 26 -33.31 -33.11 23.22
C GLU A 26 -33.76 -32.85 21.78
N GLY A 27 -33.04 -31.98 21.06
CA GLY A 27 -33.29 -31.61 19.66
C GLY A 27 -32.50 -32.41 18.63
N CYS A 28 -31.92 -33.55 19.02
CA CYS A 28 -31.10 -34.41 18.15
C CYS A 28 -31.82 -35.71 17.77
N ASP A 29 -31.46 -36.24 16.60
CA ASP A 29 -31.95 -37.53 16.13
C ASP A 29 -31.63 -38.66 17.11
N GLU A 30 -32.59 -39.58 17.29
CA GLU A 30 -32.45 -40.75 18.16
C GLU A 30 -31.22 -41.60 17.77
N THR A 31 -30.90 -41.67 16.48
CA THR A 31 -29.73 -42.43 15.99
C THR A 31 -28.40 -41.86 16.50
N LEU A 32 -28.32 -40.53 16.66
CA LEU A 32 -27.13 -39.86 17.17
C LEU A 32 -27.00 -40.12 18.67
N ARG A 33 -28.11 -40.03 19.42
CA ARG A 33 -28.12 -40.36 20.86
C ARG A 33 -27.72 -41.81 21.13
N GLN A 34 -28.23 -42.76 20.35
CA GLN A 34 -27.82 -44.16 20.45
C GLN A 34 -26.32 -44.34 20.18
N HIS A 35 -25.81 -43.67 19.14
CA HIS A 35 -24.39 -43.73 18.82
C HIS A 35 -23.50 -43.20 19.95
N VAL A 36 -23.88 -42.10 20.61
CA VAL A 36 -23.14 -41.57 21.78
C VAL A 36 -23.11 -42.60 22.93
N GLY A 37 -24.18 -43.37 23.13
CA GLY A 37 -24.21 -44.44 24.13
C GLY A 37 -23.24 -45.59 23.84
N ASP A 38 -22.96 -45.88 22.57
CA ASP A 38 -22.11 -47.00 22.14
C ASP A 38 -20.66 -46.59 21.85
N CYS A 39 -20.40 -45.30 21.61
CA CYS A 39 -19.10 -44.77 21.21
C CYS A 39 -18.44 -43.99 22.36
N ALA A 40 -17.35 -44.53 22.92
CA ALA A 40 -16.61 -43.89 24.01
C ALA A 40 -16.08 -42.47 23.66
N VAL A 41 -15.66 -42.24 22.40
CA VAL A 41 -15.19 -40.92 21.95
C VAL A 41 -16.32 -39.89 21.99
N CYS A 42 -17.47 -40.25 21.41
CA CYS A 42 -18.62 -39.36 21.38
C CYS A 42 -19.24 -39.16 22.77
N ALA A 43 -19.16 -40.16 23.66
CA ALA A 43 -19.58 -40.04 25.05
C ALA A 43 -18.76 -38.99 25.81
N GLU A 44 -17.43 -39.02 25.66
CA GLU A 44 -16.53 -38.03 26.26
C GLU A 44 -16.80 -36.61 25.71
N VAL A 45 -16.94 -36.48 24.39
CA VAL A 45 -17.27 -35.20 23.75
C VAL A 45 -18.63 -34.67 24.22
N ALA A 46 -19.65 -35.53 24.35
CA ALA A 46 -20.97 -35.16 24.84
C ALA A 46 -20.98 -34.72 26.31
N GLU A 47 -20.00 -35.14 27.11
CA GLU A 47 -19.85 -34.72 28.51
C GLU A 47 -19.15 -33.35 28.62
N ILE A 48 -18.06 -33.15 27.88
CA ILE A 48 -17.18 -31.98 28.05
C ILE A 48 -17.61 -30.80 27.16
N ALA A 49 -17.96 -31.05 25.90
CA ALA A 49 -18.21 -29.98 24.93
C ALA A 49 -19.40 -29.06 25.30
N PRO A 50 -20.51 -29.55 25.87
CA PRO A 50 -21.60 -28.66 26.30
C PRO A 50 -21.18 -27.70 27.43
N LEU A 51 -20.32 -28.16 28.34
CA LEU A 51 -19.80 -27.33 29.44
C LEU A 51 -18.90 -26.21 28.88
N LEU A 52 -17.97 -26.56 27.99
CA LEU A 52 -17.11 -25.60 27.29
C LEU A 52 -17.92 -24.59 26.47
N ASN A 53 -18.94 -25.03 25.75
CA ASN A 53 -19.80 -24.15 24.98
C ASN A 53 -20.62 -23.21 25.91
N GLY A 54 -21.10 -23.73 27.04
CA GLY A 54 -21.76 -22.94 28.07
C GLY A 54 -20.85 -21.87 28.68
N GLU A 55 -19.61 -22.21 29.03
CA GLU A 55 -18.62 -21.26 29.53
C GLU A 55 -18.23 -20.22 28.47
N HIS A 56 -18.05 -20.66 27.22
CA HIS A 56 -17.74 -19.76 26.11
C HIS A 56 -18.85 -18.75 25.87
N THR A 57 -20.10 -19.21 25.82
CA THR A 57 -21.27 -18.33 25.63
C THR A 57 -21.44 -17.36 26.80
N ALA A 58 -21.24 -17.81 28.04
CA ALA A 58 -21.25 -16.95 29.21
C ALA A 58 -20.13 -15.89 29.17
N ALA A 59 -18.90 -16.29 28.84
CA ALA A 59 -17.77 -15.38 28.69
C ALA A 59 -17.99 -14.37 27.56
N CYS A 60 -18.57 -14.78 26.43
CA CYS A 60 -18.94 -13.87 25.34
C CYS A 60 -20.01 -12.87 25.77
N HIS A 61 -20.99 -13.31 26.56
CA HIS A 61 -22.03 -12.43 27.09
C HIS A 61 -21.46 -11.44 28.11
N GLU A 62 -20.55 -11.88 28.99
CA GLU A 62 -19.90 -11.03 30.00
C GLU A 62 -18.94 -10.01 29.37
N ALA A 63 -18.18 -10.41 28.35
CA ALA A 63 -17.26 -9.52 27.64
C ALA A 63 -17.99 -8.35 26.97
N GLY A 64 -19.25 -8.55 26.56
CA GLY A 64 -20.08 -7.58 25.87
C GLY A 64 -19.55 -7.27 24.45
N PRO A 65 -20.37 -7.38 23.39
CA PRO A 65 -19.90 -6.99 22.07
C PRO A 65 -19.52 -5.51 22.06
N PRO A 66 -18.43 -5.11 21.38
CA PRO A 66 -18.11 -3.71 21.21
C PRO A 66 -19.29 -3.00 20.53
N PRO A 67 -19.53 -1.71 20.84
CA PRO A 67 -20.65 -0.98 20.28
C PRO A 67 -20.62 -1.07 18.75
N VAL A 68 -21.76 -1.41 18.15
CA VAL A 68 -21.89 -1.65 16.70
C VAL A 68 -21.31 -0.50 15.87
N GLY A 69 -21.50 0.75 16.34
CA GLY A 69 -20.90 1.94 15.72
C GLY A 69 -19.37 1.96 15.71
N ALA A 70 -18.71 1.41 16.74
CA ALA A 70 -17.25 1.32 16.77
C ALA A 70 -16.72 0.26 15.80
N VAL A 71 -17.42 -0.86 15.62
CA VAL A 71 -17.08 -1.86 14.61
C VAL A 71 -17.28 -1.29 13.22
N TRP A 72 -18.44 -0.69 12.95
CA TRP A 72 -18.74 -0.04 11.68
C TRP A 72 -17.71 1.06 11.35
N TRP A 73 -17.36 1.89 12.32
CA TRP A 73 -16.35 2.93 12.13
C TRP A 73 -14.98 2.36 11.76
N ARG A 74 -14.57 1.25 12.39
CA ARG A 74 -13.31 0.58 12.04
C ARG A 74 -13.35 -0.02 10.62
N LEU A 75 -14.48 -0.57 10.20
CA LEU A 75 -14.67 -1.09 8.85
C LEU A 75 -14.65 0.03 7.81
N GLU A 76 -15.41 1.09 8.05
CA GLU A 76 -15.46 2.29 7.20
C GLU A 76 -14.08 2.96 7.10
N ALA A 77 -13.34 3.05 8.21
CA ALA A 77 -11.97 3.58 8.19
C ALA A 77 -11.01 2.72 7.33
N ARG A 78 -11.17 1.39 7.32
CA ARG A 78 -10.41 0.51 6.42
C ARG A 78 -10.80 0.74 4.96
N ALA A 79 -12.10 0.78 4.67
CA ALA A 79 -12.61 1.07 3.33
C ALA A 79 -12.12 2.43 2.80
N ARG A 80 -12.09 3.46 3.66
CA ARG A 80 -11.55 4.78 3.31
C ARG A 80 -10.06 4.77 3.04
N ARG A 81 -9.26 4.02 3.81
CA ARG A 81 -7.82 3.87 3.54
C ARG A 81 -7.57 3.21 2.19
N GLU A 82 -8.31 2.15 1.87
CA GLU A 82 -8.24 1.48 0.57
C GLU A 82 -8.70 2.39 -0.59
N ALA A 83 -9.65 3.28 -0.34
CA ALA A 83 -10.07 4.30 -1.31
C ALA A 83 -9.01 5.39 -1.50
N MET A 84 -8.37 5.85 -0.41
CA MET A 84 -7.28 6.84 -0.47
C MET A 84 -6.06 6.31 -1.22
N LEU A 85 -5.66 5.05 -0.98
CA LEU A 85 -4.57 4.41 -1.72
C LEU A 85 -4.86 4.29 -3.23
N ARG A 86 -6.13 4.12 -3.61
CA ARG A 86 -6.54 4.17 -5.02
C ARG A 86 -6.53 5.59 -5.59
N ALA A 87 -6.85 6.59 -4.77
CA ALA A 87 -6.92 8.00 -5.17
C ALA A 87 -5.56 8.72 -5.21
N THR A 88 -4.53 8.24 -4.49
CA THR A 88 -3.19 8.84 -4.52
C THR A 88 -2.42 8.55 -5.80
N ARG A 89 -2.73 7.46 -6.52
CA ARG A 89 -2.11 7.14 -7.80
C ARG A 89 -2.20 8.29 -8.82
N PRO A 90 -3.38 8.85 -9.16
CA PRO A 90 -3.46 9.93 -10.16
C PRO A 90 -2.81 11.26 -9.72
N ILE A 91 -2.74 11.55 -8.42
CA ILE A 91 -2.12 12.79 -7.92
C ILE A 91 -0.63 12.83 -8.24
N LEU A 92 0.08 11.71 -8.05
CA LEU A 92 1.50 11.60 -8.38
C LEU A 92 1.77 11.80 -9.88
N TRP A 93 0.85 11.37 -10.74
CA TRP A 93 0.95 11.60 -12.20
C TRP A 93 0.90 13.10 -12.54
N THR A 94 -0.04 13.84 -11.95
CA THR A 94 -0.18 15.27 -12.22
C THR A 94 1.01 16.09 -11.69
N GLN A 95 1.55 15.72 -10.52
CA GLN A 95 2.74 16.37 -9.96
C GLN A 95 4.00 16.06 -10.78
N GLY A 96 4.16 14.81 -11.24
CA GLY A 96 5.24 14.42 -12.13
C GLY A 96 5.21 15.17 -13.46
N LEU A 97 4.03 15.29 -14.08
CA LEU A 97 3.86 16.02 -15.33
C LEU A 97 4.13 17.52 -15.16
N ALA A 98 3.61 18.13 -14.10
CA ALA A 98 3.85 19.55 -13.81
C ALA A 98 5.34 19.83 -13.59
N ALA A 99 6.04 18.98 -12.81
CA ALA A 99 7.48 19.11 -12.59
C ALA A 99 8.27 18.96 -13.90
N ALA A 100 7.93 17.98 -14.74
CA ALA A 100 8.55 17.78 -16.04
C ALA A 100 8.38 19.00 -16.96
N CYS A 101 7.18 19.60 -16.98
CA CYS A 101 6.92 20.83 -17.75
C CYS A 101 7.74 22.01 -17.23
N VAL A 102 7.82 22.22 -15.91
CA VAL A 102 8.60 23.32 -15.32
C VAL A 102 10.09 23.16 -15.63
N VAL A 103 10.64 21.96 -15.49
CA VAL A 103 12.05 21.68 -15.80
C VAL A 103 12.32 21.85 -17.30
N GLY A 104 11.45 21.34 -18.17
CA GLY A 104 11.57 21.51 -19.61
C GLY A 104 11.53 22.97 -20.05
N LEU A 105 10.66 23.78 -19.44
CA LEU A 105 10.55 25.21 -19.74
C LEU A 105 11.76 25.98 -19.23
N ALA A 106 12.24 25.67 -18.02
CA ALA A 106 13.47 26.26 -17.49
C ALA A 106 14.68 25.97 -18.38
N LEU A 107 14.86 24.72 -18.82
CA LEU A 107 15.95 24.33 -19.71
C LEU A 107 15.84 24.94 -21.12
N GLY A 108 14.63 25.13 -21.64
CA GLY A 108 14.41 25.75 -22.95
C GLY A 108 14.58 27.27 -22.96
N VAL A 109 14.15 27.95 -21.89
CA VAL A 109 14.20 29.42 -21.80
C VAL A 109 15.58 29.93 -21.37
N LEU A 110 16.28 29.19 -20.50
CA LEU A 110 17.59 29.60 -19.98
C LEU A 110 18.63 29.92 -21.09
N PRO A 111 18.86 29.08 -22.13
CA PRO A 111 19.80 29.40 -23.19
C PRO A 111 19.37 30.62 -24.02
N LEU A 112 18.08 30.75 -24.31
CA LEU A 112 17.51 31.91 -25.01
C LEU A 112 17.74 33.22 -24.25
N THR A 113 17.60 33.20 -22.91
CA THR A 113 17.88 34.38 -22.08
C THR A 113 19.37 34.71 -22.01
N LEU A 114 20.25 33.71 -22.06
CA LEU A 114 21.70 33.93 -22.05
C LEU A 114 22.22 34.48 -23.38
N GLU A 115 21.66 34.08 -24.51
CA GLU A 115 21.99 34.66 -25.82
C GLU A 115 21.61 36.14 -25.90
N VAL A 116 20.40 36.49 -25.42
CA VAL A 116 19.95 37.87 -25.37
C VAL A 116 20.77 38.70 -24.37
N LEU A 117 21.15 38.14 -23.20
CA LEU A 117 22.04 38.86 -22.27
C LEU A 117 23.46 39.02 -22.82
N GLY A 118 23.98 38.05 -23.56
CA GLY A 118 25.32 38.12 -24.16
C GLY A 118 25.44 39.22 -25.21
N ASP A 119 24.38 39.47 -25.97
CA ASP A 119 24.33 40.56 -26.95
C ASP A 119 24.31 41.94 -26.27
N TRP A 120 23.69 42.03 -25.08
CA TRP A 120 23.76 43.22 -24.22
C TRP A 120 25.13 43.40 -23.56
N ASP A 121 25.82 42.31 -23.20
CA ASP A 121 27.19 42.36 -22.66
C ASP A 121 28.19 42.84 -23.72
N ALA A 122 28.01 42.46 -24.99
CA ALA A 122 28.80 43.01 -26.10
C ALA A 122 28.60 44.53 -26.29
N TRP A 123 27.37 45.01 -26.15
CA TRP A 123 27.06 46.44 -26.16
C TRP A 123 27.64 47.17 -24.93
N LEU A 124 27.61 46.55 -23.74
CA LEU A 124 28.17 47.10 -22.50
C LEU A 124 29.71 47.09 -22.47
N TYR A 125 30.36 46.08 -23.04
CA TYR A 125 31.81 46.01 -23.23
C TYR A 125 32.32 47.18 -24.07
N GLN A 126 31.52 47.61 -25.05
CA GLN A 126 31.83 48.80 -25.86
C GLN A 126 31.65 50.10 -25.06
N SER A 127 30.82 50.11 -24.02
CA SER A 127 30.61 51.24 -23.11
C SER A 127 31.40 51.09 -21.80
N ALA A 128 32.73 50.93 -21.88
CA ALA A 128 33.77 51.23 -20.88
C ALA A 128 33.36 51.44 -19.39
N VAL A 129 32.59 50.54 -18.77
CA VAL A 129 32.21 50.65 -17.35
C VAL A 129 32.28 49.24 -16.74
N LEU A 130 33.38 48.99 -16.01
CA LEU A 130 33.67 47.86 -15.08
C LEU A 130 34.33 46.58 -15.66
N PRO A 131 35.66 46.57 -15.87
CA PRO A 131 36.42 45.40 -16.33
C PRO A 131 36.68 44.30 -15.28
N GLU A 132 36.35 44.49 -14.00
CA GLU A 132 36.74 43.55 -12.93
C GLU A 132 35.74 42.42 -12.65
N VAL A 133 34.48 42.53 -13.10
CA VAL A 133 33.44 41.53 -12.80
C VAL A 133 33.18 40.54 -13.95
N SER A 134 33.58 40.89 -15.18
CA SER A 134 33.31 40.08 -16.39
C SER A 134 34.23 38.86 -16.53
N GLY A 135 35.46 38.89 -15.99
CA GLY A 135 36.41 37.77 -16.12
C GLY A 135 36.00 36.51 -15.33
N VAL A 136 35.32 36.68 -14.20
CA VAL A 136 34.84 35.54 -13.40
C VAL A 136 33.58 34.94 -14.00
N VAL A 137 32.69 35.76 -14.56
CA VAL A 137 31.46 35.27 -15.22
C VAL A 137 31.82 34.55 -16.52
N THR A 138 32.66 35.15 -17.37
CA THR A 138 33.03 34.56 -18.67
C THR A 138 33.85 33.27 -18.57
N SER A 139 34.68 33.09 -17.53
CA SER A 139 35.47 31.85 -17.37
C SER A 139 34.64 30.62 -16.98
N TRP A 140 33.52 30.81 -16.27
CA TRP A 140 32.59 29.72 -15.94
C TRP A 140 31.74 29.31 -17.15
N PHE A 141 31.42 30.28 -18.03
CA PHE A 141 30.69 30.04 -19.27
C PHE A 141 31.57 29.59 -20.44
N ALA A 142 32.85 29.94 -20.46
CA ALA A 142 33.79 29.56 -21.54
C ALA A 142 34.11 28.06 -21.57
N HIS A 143 33.82 27.32 -20.49
CA HIS A 143 33.98 25.86 -20.48
C HIS A 143 32.74 25.10 -21.01
N LEU A 144 31.65 25.81 -21.28
CA LEU A 144 30.51 25.32 -22.06
C LEU A 144 30.78 25.58 -23.55
N ASP A 145 31.71 24.80 -24.13
CA ASP A 145 31.97 24.83 -25.56
C ASP A 145 30.67 24.56 -26.34
N HIS A 146 30.49 25.26 -27.46
CA HIS A 146 29.29 25.20 -28.30
C HIS A 146 28.98 23.77 -28.80
N GLU A 147 30.00 22.90 -28.87
CA GLU A 147 29.88 21.48 -29.20
C GLU A 147 29.28 20.62 -28.06
N ASN A 148 29.42 21.03 -26.80
CA ASN A 148 28.97 20.27 -25.63
C ASN A 148 27.62 20.73 -25.06
N ILE A 149 27.09 21.89 -25.48
CA ILE A 149 25.79 22.39 -25.02
C ILE A 149 24.65 21.44 -25.42
N GLN A 150 24.73 20.83 -26.60
CA GLN A 150 23.74 19.83 -27.05
C GLN A 150 23.77 18.56 -26.18
N LEU A 151 24.96 18.07 -25.80
CA LEU A 151 25.11 16.91 -24.94
C LEU A 151 24.70 17.20 -23.49
N ALA A 152 24.96 18.41 -22.98
CA ALA A 152 24.52 18.83 -21.66
C ALA A 152 22.99 18.97 -21.58
N LEU A 153 22.35 19.47 -22.64
CA LEU A 153 20.89 19.53 -22.76
C LEU A 153 20.27 18.12 -22.86
N ILE A 154 20.83 17.23 -23.69
CA ILE A 154 20.36 15.84 -23.80
C ILE A 154 20.57 15.08 -22.48
N GLY A 155 21.68 15.33 -21.79
CA GLY A 155 21.97 14.79 -20.46
C GLY A 155 20.98 15.28 -19.41
N CYS A 156 20.69 16.59 -19.36
CA CYS A 156 19.72 17.14 -18.42
C CYS A 156 18.29 16.71 -18.73
N VAL A 157 17.90 16.62 -20.00
CA VAL A 157 16.59 16.12 -20.42
C VAL A 157 16.46 14.63 -20.11
N SER A 158 17.50 13.82 -20.34
CA SER A 158 17.47 12.39 -20.01
C SER A 158 17.40 12.17 -18.49
N VAL A 159 18.14 12.92 -17.68
CA VAL A 159 18.05 12.86 -16.20
C VAL A 159 16.69 13.35 -15.70
N ALA A 160 16.15 14.43 -16.28
CA ALA A 160 14.82 14.95 -15.95
C ALA A 160 13.68 13.99 -16.33
N LEU A 161 13.87 13.13 -17.34
CA LEU A 161 12.92 12.07 -17.71
C LEU A 161 13.13 10.77 -16.90
N LEU A 162 14.37 10.45 -16.55
CA LEU A 162 14.72 9.22 -15.83
C LEU A 162 14.35 9.28 -14.35
N ILE A 163 14.43 10.44 -13.70
CA ILE A 163 14.08 10.58 -12.28
C ILE A 163 12.58 10.30 -12.02
N PRO A 164 11.62 10.88 -12.76
CA PRO A 164 10.20 10.54 -12.62
C PRO A 164 9.89 9.08 -12.97
N LEU A 165 10.59 8.52 -13.97
CA LEU A 165 10.42 7.13 -14.39
C LEU A 165 10.92 6.14 -13.33
N ALA A 166 12.07 6.42 -12.72
CA ALA A 166 12.61 5.61 -11.62
C ALA A 166 11.72 5.66 -10.38
N LEU A 167 11.14 6.83 -10.07
CA LEU A 167 10.17 6.98 -8.99
C LEU A 167 8.88 6.18 -9.27
N TYR A 168 8.42 6.18 -10.52
CA TYR A 168 7.26 5.40 -10.95
C TYR A 168 7.49 3.89 -10.80
N LEU A 169 8.65 3.39 -11.23
CA LEU A 169 8.99 1.96 -11.11
C LEU A 169 9.10 1.53 -9.65
N ALA A 170 9.76 2.32 -8.81
CA ALA A 170 9.91 2.02 -7.39
C ALA A 170 8.57 1.96 -6.64
N LEU A 171 7.61 2.82 -7.00
CA LEU A 171 6.26 2.83 -6.43
C LEU A 171 5.30 1.79 -7.05
N SER A 172 5.69 1.14 -8.15
CA SER A 172 4.88 0.13 -8.83
C SER A 172 5.16 -1.30 -8.37
N GLU A 173 6.31 -1.54 -7.72
CA GLU A 173 6.66 -2.84 -7.15
C GLU A 173 6.10 -3.09 -5.74
N GLU A 174 5.49 -2.07 -5.12
CA GLU A 174 4.76 -2.16 -3.84
C GLU A 174 3.24 -2.33 -4.06
#